data_AF-A0A7X9J6G5-F1
#
_entry.id   AF-A0A7X9J6G5-F1
#
_cell.length_a   1.000
_cell.length_b   1.000
_cell.length_c   1.000
_cell.angle_alpha   90.00
_cell.angle_beta   90.00
_cell.angle_gamma   90.00
#
_symmetry.space_group_name_H-M   'P 1'
#
loop_
_entity.id
_entity.type
_entity.pdbx_description
1 polymer ?
#
loop_
_entity_poly.entity_id
_entity_poly.type
_entity_poly.pdbx_seq_one_letter_code
_entity_poly.pdbx_strand_id
1 'polypeptide(L)'
;MAENILTESEAAKVLRTGEDDPVMLDLLPQVDAYIENATGRDWAADEPIQAAAKSAARMLLVRWYEDPGGMAAGVSLGFGLNAALVQLKVLALELAEEESV
;
A
#
# COMPACT_ATOMS: atom_id res chain seq x y z
N MET A 1 -7.83 -9.20 13.79
CA MET A 1 -7.15 -7.96 13.37
C MET A 1 -6.97 -8.09 11.87
N ALA A 2 -7.30 -7.07 11.08
CA ALA A 2 -7.09 -7.14 9.63
C ALA A 2 -5.59 -7.30 9.36
N GLU A 3 -5.22 -8.25 8.51
CA GLU A 3 -3.85 -8.36 8.03
C GLU A 3 -3.60 -7.20 7.07
N ASN A 4 -2.47 -6.52 7.19
CA ASN A 4 -2.12 -5.39 6.31
C ASN A 4 -1.13 -5.85 5.23
N ILE A 5 -1.03 -5.12 4.10
CA ILE A 5 -0.06 -5.40 3.02
C ILE A 5 1.38 -5.44 3.56
N LEU A 6 1.69 -4.56 4.51
CA LEU A 6 2.94 -4.57 5.27
C LEU A 6 2.67 -5.02 6.71
N THR A 7 3.46 -5.98 7.17
CA THR A 7 3.53 -6.26 8.61
C THR A 7 4.10 -5.06 9.37
N GLU A 8 3.76 -4.95 10.67
CA GLU A 8 4.30 -3.92 11.57
C GLU A 8 5.83 -3.90 11.54
N SER A 9 6.46 -5.08 11.50
CA SER A 9 7.92 -5.22 11.38
C SER A 9 8.48 -4.73 10.04
N GLU A 10 7.79 -4.98 8.92
CA GLU A 10 8.21 -4.46 7.62
C GLU A 10 8.08 -2.94 7.56
N ALA A 11 6.99 -2.40 8.09
CA ALA A 11 6.74 -0.96 8.17
C ALA A 11 7.77 -0.25 9.05
N ALA A 12 8.06 -0.80 10.24
CA ALA A 12 9.04 -0.25 11.17
C ALA A 12 10.44 -0.19 10.54
N LYS A 13 10.83 -1.25 9.82
CA LYS A 13 12.11 -1.30 9.08
C LYS A 13 12.20 -0.23 7.99
N VAL A 14 11.10 0.01 7.27
CA VAL A 14 11.03 0.99 6.17
C VAL A 14 11.17 2.40 6.71
N LEU A 15 10.46 2.71 7.80
CA LEU A 15 10.44 4.04 8.42
C LEU A 15 11.59 4.28 9.40
N ARG A 16 12.34 3.23 9.76
CA ARG A 16 13.38 3.25 10.81
C ARG A 16 12.83 3.73 12.16
N THR A 17 11.63 3.27 12.51
CA THR A 17 10.95 3.55 13.78
C THR A 17 10.69 2.24 14.55
N GLY A 18 10.02 2.33 15.71
CA GLY A 18 9.56 1.18 16.49
C GLY A 18 8.32 0.51 15.90
N GLU A 19 8.12 -0.78 16.17
CA GLU A 19 6.91 -1.50 15.76
C GLU A 19 5.64 -0.95 16.45
N ASP A 20 5.81 -0.26 17.58
CA ASP A 20 4.78 0.38 18.39
C ASP A 20 4.55 1.86 18.06
N ASP A 21 5.15 2.38 16.97
CA ASP A 21 4.96 3.76 16.55
C ASP A 21 3.48 4.04 16.20
N PRO A 22 2.79 4.92 16.95
CA PRO A 22 1.35 5.10 16.80
C PRO A 22 0.96 5.73 15.46
N VAL A 23 1.85 6.53 14.85
CA VAL A 23 1.60 7.15 13.54
C VAL A 23 1.76 6.10 12.45
N MET A 24 2.81 5.26 12.53
CA MET A 24 2.97 4.14 11.61
C MET A 24 1.76 3.20 11.66
N LEU A 25 1.34 2.79 12.86
CA LEU A 25 0.21 1.87 13.04
C LEU A 25 -1.11 2.45 12.50
N ASP A 26 -1.35 3.75 12.68
CA ASP A 26 -2.52 4.43 12.13
C ASP A 26 -2.49 4.50 10.59
N LEU A 27 -1.31 4.59 9.98
CA LEU A 27 -1.15 4.67 8.53
C LEU A 27 -1.31 3.33 7.80
N LEU A 28 -1.04 2.19 8.43
CA LEU A 28 -1.12 0.88 7.77
C LEU A 28 -2.48 0.61 7.08
N PRO A 29 -3.63 0.68 7.79
CA PRO A 29 -4.93 0.45 7.14
C PRO A 29 -5.27 1.53 6.10
N GLN A 30 -4.73 2.75 6.24
CA GLN A 30 -4.95 3.83 5.27
C GLN A 30 -4.19 3.57 3.97
N VAL A 31 -2.96 3.03 4.07
CA VAL A 31 -2.14 2.63 2.93
C VAL A 31 -2.84 1.54 2.13
N ASP A 32 -3.36 0.53 2.82
CA ASP A 32 -4.04 -0.60 2.21
C ASP A 32 -5.32 -0.14 1.50
N ALA A 33 -6.17 0.63 2.19
CA ALA A 33 -7.38 1.21 1.61
C ALA A 33 -7.06 2.06 0.38
N TYR A 34 -5.95 2.80 0.37
CA TYR A 34 -5.57 3.59 -0.80
C TYR A 34 -5.21 2.72 -2.00
N ILE A 35 -4.42 1.67 -1.77
CA ILE A 35 -4.00 0.74 -2.83
C ILE A 35 -5.22 -0.02 -3.35
N GLU A 36 -6.10 -0.51 -2.46
CA GLU A 36 -7.36 -1.15 -2.84
C GLU A 36 -8.21 -0.21 -3.70
N ASN A 37 -8.46 1.02 -3.25
CA ASN A 37 -9.25 2.00 -4.01
C ASN A 37 -8.63 2.33 -5.39
N ALA A 38 -7.30 2.40 -5.46
CA ALA A 38 -6.59 2.72 -6.70
C ALA A 38 -6.61 1.55 -7.71
N THR A 39 -6.62 0.31 -7.23
CA THR A 39 -6.41 -0.89 -8.04
C THR A 39 -7.66 -1.74 -8.24
N GLY A 40 -8.63 -1.63 -7.33
CA GLY A 40 -9.89 -2.39 -7.32
C GLY A 40 -9.81 -3.76 -6.64
N ARG A 41 -8.72 -4.08 -5.94
CA ARG A 41 -8.52 -5.38 -5.26
C ARG A 41 -7.93 -5.20 -3.87
N ASP A 42 -8.42 -5.96 -2.90
CA ASP A 42 -7.82 -6.11 -1.59
C ASP A 42 -6.56 -6.99 -1.68
N TRP A 43 -5.39 -6.35 -1.73
CA TRP A 43 -4.10 -7.05 -1.81
C TRP A 43 -3.62 -7.60 -0.47
N ALA A 44 -4.22 -7.17 0.65
CA ALA A 44 -3.87 -7.69 1.95
C ALA A 44 -4.44 -9.10 2.18
N ALA A 45 -5.50 -9.45 1.44
CA ALA A 45 -6.10 -10.78 1.43
C ALA A 45 -5.38 -11.82 0.55
N ASP A 46 -4.40 -11.42 -0.27
CA ASP A 46 -3.65 -12.31 -1.15
C ASP A 46 -2.59 -13.11 -0.36
N GLU A 47 -2.48 -14.41 -0.60
CA GLU A 47 -1.42 -15.28 -0.04
C GLU A 47 -0.69 -16.03 -1.17
N PRO A 48 0.58 -15.70 -1.47
CA PRO A 48 1.39 -14.66 -0.84
C PRO A 48 1.02 -13.25 -1.31
N ILE A 49 1.18 -12.25 -0.43
CA ILE A 49 1.01 -10.83 -0.77
C ILE A 49 1.93 -10.45 -1.94
N GLN A 50 1.35 -9.85 -2.98
CA GLN A 50 2.07 -9.46 -4.19
C GLN A 50 3.24 -8.51 -3.91
N ALA A 51 4.39 -8.78 -4.52
CA ALA A 51 5.60 -7.97 -4.32
C ALA A 51 5.44 -6.51 -4.78
N ALA A 52 4.64 -6.29 -5.82
CA ALA A 52 4.29 -4.94 -6.30
C ALA A 52 3.42 -4.19 -5.27
N ALA A 53 2.49 -4.88 -4.60
CA ALA A 53 1.65 -4.30 -3.54
C ALA A 53 2.51 -3.87 -2.36
N LYS A 54 3.43 -4.74 -1.91
CA LYS A 54 4.41 -4.37 -0.86
C LYS A 54 5.27 -3.17 -1.25
N SER A 55 5.69 -3.09 -2.52
CA SER A 55 6.50 -1.96 -3.00
C SER A 55 5.70 -0.66 -3.00
N ALA A 56 4.46 -0.69 -3.49
CA ALA A 56 3.55 0.46 -3.45
C ALA A 56 3.28 0.91 -2.01
N ALA A 57 3.00 -0.03 -1.11
CA ALA A 57 2.74 0.25 0.30
C ALA A 57 3.95 0.93 0.98
N ARG A 58 5.17 0.46 0.72
CA ARG A 58 6.39 1.09 1.26
C ARG A 58 6.56 2.53 0.79
N MET A 59 6.36 2.79 -0.50
CA MET A 59 6.48 4.13 -1.07
C MET A 59 5.44 5.09 -0.49
N LEU A 60 4.20 4.61 -0.34
CA LEU A 60 3.10 5.40 0.21
C LEU A 60 3.30 5.69 1.69
N LEU A 61 3.67 4.66 2.46
CA LEU A 61 3.94 4.76 3.89
C LEU A 61 5.04 5.79 4.20
N VAL A 62 6.19 5.72 3.51
CA VAL A 62 7.27 6.71 3.67
C VAL A 62 6.77 8.11 3.36
N ARG A 63 6.07 8.29 2.23
CA ARG A 63 5.61 9.60 1.80
C ARG A 63 4.65 10.24 2.81
N TRP A 64 3.70 9.48 3.33
CA TRP A 64 2.69 10.00 4.26
C TRP A 64 3.22 10.16 5.68
N TYR A 65 4.14 9.30 6.10
CA TYR A 65 4.80 9.42 7.40
C TYR A 65 5.72 10.65 7.46
N GLU A 66 6.49 10.91 6.40
CA GLU A 66 7.42 12.06 6.35
C GLU A 66 6.73 13.41 6.06
N ASP A 67 5.60 13.39 5.32
CA ASP A 67 4.87 14.59 4.92
C ASP A 67 3.34 14.35 4.96
N PRO A 68 2.73 14.31 6.15
CA PRO A 68 1.30 14.05 6.31
C PRO A 68 0.43 15.15 5.66
N GLY A 69 0.94 16.38 5.53
CA GLY A 69 0.25 17.49 4.88
C GLY A 69 0.18 17.38 3.35
N GLY A 70 1.13 16.64 2.75
CA GLY A 70 1.19 16.42 1.31
C GLY A 70 -0.04 15.72 0.72
N MET A 71 -0.73 14.91 1.53
CA MET A 71 -2.02 14.29 1.19
C MET A 71 -3.12 15.32 0.93
N ALA A 72 -3.28 16.27 1.86
CA ALA A 72 -4.34 17.29 1.78
C ALA A 72 -4.06 18.34 0.69
N ALA A 73 -2.78 18.53 0.35
CA ALA A 73 -2.35 19.51 -0.65
C ALA A 73 -2.48 19.02 -2.11
N GLY A 74 -2.94 17.79 -2.35
CA GLY A 74 -3.11 17.26 -3.70
C GLY A 74 -1.80 17.10 -4.47
N VAL A 75 -0.69 16.86 -3.77
CA VAL A 75 0.62 16.68 -4.40
C VAL A 75 0.59 15.41 -5.24
N SER A 76 0.96 15.54 -6.52
CA SER A 76 1.06 14.40 -7.45
C SER A 76 1.91 13.30 -6.83
N LEU A 77 1.43 12.06 -6.90
CA LEU A 77 2.23 10.90 -6.54
C LEU A 77 3.51 10.87 -7.39
N GLY A 78 4.62 10.40 -6.80
CA GLY A 78 5.86 10.19 -7.54
C GLY A 78 5.67 9.20 -8.69
N PHE A 79 6.43 9.36 -9.78
CA PHE A 79 6.32 8.51 -10.98
C PHE A 79 6.40 7.00 -10.68
N GLY A 80 7.26 6.59 -9.74
CA GLY A 80 7.40 5.17 -9.36
C GLY A 80 6.14 4.60 -8.70
N LEU A 81 5.45 5.38 -7.87
CA LEU A 81 4.22 4.94 -7.23
C LEU A 81 3.08 4.80 -8.24
N ASN A 82 2.95 5.76 -9.16
CA ASN A 82 1.96 5.65 -10.26
C ASN A 82 2.19 4.40 -11.11
N ALA A 83 3.44 4.10 -11.45
CA ALA A 83 3.76 2.90 -12.24
C ALA A 83 3.38 1.61 -11.49
N ALA A 84 3.66 1.51 -10.19
CA ALA A 84 3.29 0.36 -9.38
C ALA A 84 1.77 0.18 -9.28
N LEU A 85 1.02 1.27 -9.06
CA LEU A 85 -0.45 1.23 -8.99
C LEU A 85 -1.08 0.81 -10.33
N VAL A 86 -0.55 1.29 -11.46
CA VAL A 86 -1.03 0.87 -12.78
C VAL A 86 -0.79 -0.63 -13.01
N GLN A 87 0.40 -1.14 -12.67
CA GLN A 87 0.71 -2.57 -12.79
C GLN A 87 -0.22 -3.41 -11.93
N LEU A 88 -0.45 -3.00 -10.68
CA LEU A 88 -1.38 -3.68 -9.78
C LEU A 88 -2.81 -3.67 -10.33
N LYS A 89 -3.27 -2.54 -10.85
CA LYS A 89 -4.60 -2.45 -11.45
C LYS A 89 -4.79 -3.40 -12.63
N VAL A 90 -3.77 -3.54 -13.49
CA VAL A 90 -3.81 -4.49 -14.60
C VAL A 90 -3.86 -5.92 -14.07
N LEU A 91 -3.00 -6.27 -13.12
CA LEU A 91 -2.99 -7.60 -12.50
C LEU A 91 -4.32 -7.94 -11.82
N ALA A 92 -4.95 -6.98 -11.15
CA ALA A 92 -6.26 -7.17 -10.53
C ALA A 92 -7.34 -7.53 -11.55
N LEU A 93 -7.29 -6.93 -12.75
CA LEU A 93 -8.21 -7.26 -13.84
C LEU A 93 -7.97 -8.68 -14.37
N GLU A 94 -6.71 -9.06 -14.58
CA GLU A 94 -6.34 -10.40 -15.05
C GLU A 94 -6.81 -11.49 -14.07
N LEU A 95 -6.57 -11.30 -12.77
CA LEU A 95 -7.02 -12.24 -11.73
C LEU A 95 -8.55 -12.32 -11.64
N ALA A 96 -9.25 -11.19 -11.76
CA ALA A 96 -10.72 -11.17 -11.72
C ALA A 96 -11.34 -11.89 -12.94
N GLU A 97 -10.69 -11.83 -14.10
CA GLU A 97 -11.08 -12.61 -15.28
C GLU A 97 -10.90 -14.11 -15.01
N GLU A 98 -9.76 -14.53 -14.47
CA GLU A 98 -9.48 -15.93 -14.12
C GLU A 98 -10.45 -16.49 -13.06
N GLU A 99 -10.78 -15.69 -12.03
CA GLU A 99 -11.73 -16.06 -10.97
C GLU A 99 -13.18 -16.22 -11.48
N SER A 100 -13.49 -15.68 -12.66
CA SER A 100 -14.84 -15.72 -13.26
C SER A 100 -15.09 -16.93 -14.18
N VAL A 101 -14.08 -17.78 -14.40
CA VAL A 101 -14.10 -18.98 -15.27
C VAL A 101 -14.25 -20.26 -14.45
#